data_AF-A0A9X4G5V4-F1
#
_entry.id   AF-A0A9X4G5V4-F1
#
_cell.length_a   1.000
_cell.length_b   1.000
_cell.length_c   1.000
_cell.angle_alpha   90.00
_cell.angle_beta   90.00
_cell.angle_gamma   90.00
#
_symmetry.space_group_name_H-M   'P 1'
#
loop_
_entity.id
_entity.type
_entity.pdbx_description
1 polymer ?
#
loop_
_entity_poly.entity_id
_entity_poly.type
_entity_poly.pdbx_seq_one_letter_code
_entity_poly.pdbx_strand_id
1 'polypeptide(L)' 'EIDRCVKQLKEQDLQQYEILLGRYAARVSDKQIEQVLGISHATLLRDLAQAEQFVLGVVVALKLSLVC' A
#
# COMPACT_ATOMS: atom_id res chain seq x y z
N GLU A 1 10.68 6.29 -8.93
CA GLU A 1 11.38 6.07 -7.64
C GLU A 1 10.44 5.61 -6.54
N ILE A 2 9.27 6.24 -6.37
CA ILE A 2 8.21 5.78 -5.46
C ILE A 2 7.89 4.29 -5.66
N ASP A 3 7.67 3.84 -6.90
CA ASP A 3 7.46 2.42 -7.22
C ASP A 3 8.52 1.47 -6.67
N ARG A 4 9.79 1.88 -6.67
CA ARG A 4 10.91 1.06 -6.16
C ARG A 4 10.83 0.95 -4.64
N CYS A 5 10.49 2.04 -3.95
CA CYS A 5 10.31 2.05 -2.50
C CYS A 5 9.02 1.32 -2.07
N VAL A 6 7.94 1.45 -2.84
CA VAL A 6 6.68 0.71 -2.60
C VAL A 6 6.89 -0.80 -2.76
N LYS A 7 7.78 -1.24 -3.67
CA LYS A 7 8.15 -2.67 -3.76
C LYS A 7 8.84 -3.20 -2.50
N GLN A 8 9.45 -2.37 -1.66
CA GLN A 8 10.00 -2.81 -0.38
C GLN A 8 8.89 -3.20 0.61
N LEU A 9 7.70 -2.60 0.50
CA LEU A 9 6.54 -2.99 1.31
C LEU A 9 6.18 -4.46 1.06
N LYS A 10 6.36 -4.98 -0.15
CA LYS A 10 6.12 -6.40 -0.48
C LYS A 10 6.91 -7.35 0.43
N GLU A 11 8.14 -6.97 0.80
CA GLU A 11 9.02 -7.80 1.64
C GLU A 11 8.69 -7.66 3.14
N GLN A 12 8.11 -6.53 3.55
CA GLN A 12 7.75 -6.25 4.94
C GLN A 12 6.35 -6.76 5.29
N ASP A 13 5.38 -6.46 4.43
CA ASP A 13 3.98 -6.85 4.57
C ASP A 13 3.36 -7.03 3.16
N LEU A 14 3.31 -8.29 2.74
CA LEU A 14 2.77 -8.67 1.44
C LEU A 14 1.29 -8.29 1.29
N GLN A 15 0.49 -8.41 2.36
CA GLN A 15 -0.95 -8.14 2.31
C GLN A 15 -1.21 -6.64 2.09
N GLN A 16 -0.51 -5.77 2.82
CA GLN A 16 -0.61 -4.32 2.61
C GLN A 16 -0.20 -3.92 1.19
N TYR A 17 0.86 -4.55 0.66
CA TYR A 17 1.30 -4.34 -0.71
C TYR A 17 0.24 -4.76 -1.74
N GLU A 18 -0.37 -5.94 -1.57
CA GLU A 18 -1.42 -6.45 -2.46
C GLU A 18 -2.69 -5.60 -2.41
N ILE A 19 -3.07 -5.11 -1.22
CA ILE A 19 -4.19 -4.17 -1.04
C ILE A 19 -3.93 -2.85 -1.79
N LEU A 20 -2.73 -2.27 -1.65
CA LEU A 20 -2.32 -1.06 -2.39
C LEU A 20 -2.41 -1.25 -3.90
N LEU A 21 -1.87 -2.36 -4.41
CA LEU A 21 -1.92 -2.68 -5.84
C LEU A 21 -3.37 -2.88 -6.32
N GLY A 22 -4.16 -3.64 -5.56
CA GLY A 22 -5.57 -3.85 -5.85
C GLY A 22 -6.33 -2.53 -5.97
N ARG A 23 -6.16 -1.64 -4.99
CA ARG A 23 -6.90 -0.39 -4.90
C ARG A 23 -6.46 0.64 -5.95
N TYR A 24 -5.16 0.83 -6.14
CA TYR A 24 -4.65 1.97 -6.93
C TYR A 24 -4.16 1.60 -8.32
N ALA A 25 -3.55 0.42 -8.49
CA ALA A 25 -3.03 -0.02 -9.78
C ALA A 25 -4.10 -0.78 -10.59
N ALA A 26 -4.71 -1.80 -9.99
CA ALA A 26 -5.75 -2.61 -10.61
C ALA A 26 -7.14 -1.97 -10.53
N ARG A 27 -7.34 -1.03 -9.60
CA ARG A 27 -8.60 -0.31 -9.36
C ARG A 27 -9.81 -1.23 -9.15
N VAL A 28 -9.58 -2.37 -8.51
CA VAL A 28 -10.64 -3.30 -8.13
C VAL A 28 -11.40 -2.79 -6.92
N SER A 29 -12.64 -3.23 -6.76
CA SER A 29 -13.48 -2.83 -5.64
C SER A 29 -13.03 -3.47 -4.32
N ASP A 30 -13.32 -2.80 -3.20
CA ASP A 30 -12.97 -3.28 -1.86
C ASP A 30 -13.51 -4.69 -1.58
N LYS A 31 -14.76 -4.97 -1.99
CA LYS A 31 -15.37 -6.30 -1.90
C LYS A 31 -14.59 -7.37 -2.65
N GLN A 32 -14.02 -7.05 -3.82
CA GLN A 32 -13.22 -8.00 -4.58
C GLN A 32 -11.87 -8.25 -3.90
N ILE A 33 -11.25 -7.21 -3.34
CA ILE A 33 -9.99 -7.35 -2.59
C ILE A 33 -10.21 -8.22 -1.35
N GLU A 34 -11.28 -7.96 -0.58
CA GLU A 34 -11.69 -8.78 0.57
C GLU A 34 -11.85 -10.25 0.20
N GLN A 35 -12.55 -10.53 -0.91
CA GLN A 35 -12.79 -11.89 -1.38
C GLN A 35 -11.50 -12.61 -1.81
N VAL A 36 -10.63 -11.91 -2.56
CA VAL A 36 -9.38 -12.50 -3.07
C VAL A 36 -8.40 -12.77 -1.95
N LEU A 37 -8.28 -11.86 -0.98
CA LEU A 37 -7.34 -11.98 0.14
C LEU A 37 -7.93 -12.75 1.33
N GLY A 38 -9.23 -13.03 1.33
CA GLY A 38 -9.90 -13.73 2.44
C GLY A 38 -9.94 -12.92 3.74
N ILE A 39 -10.01 -11.59 3.64
CA ILE A 39 -9.96 -10.67 4.80
C ILE A 39 -11.29 -9.99 5.07
N SER A 40 -11.51 -9.56 6.31
CA SER A 40 -12.67 -8.75 6.68
C SER A 40 -12.54 -7.32 6.15
N HIS A 41 -13.67 -6.64 5.92
CA HIS A 41 -13.69 -5.23 5.55
C HIS A 41 -12.92 -4.33 6.55
N ALA A 42 -13.05 -4.62 7.85
CA ALA A 42 -12.33 -3.88 8.89
C ALA A 42 -10.80 -4.08 8.83
N THR A 43 -10.35 -5.27 8.42
CA THR A 43 -8.94 -5.56 8.16
C THR A 43 -8.46 -4.78 6.93
N LEU A 44 -9.22 -4.83 5.83
CA LEU A 44 -8.91 -4.11 4.60
C LEU A 44 -8.68 -2.61 4.87
N LEU A 45 -9.61 -1.95 5.56
CA LEU A 45 -9.51 -0.51 5.82
C LEU A 45 -8.28 -0.15 6.67
N ARG A 46 -7.97 -0.98 7.68
CA ARG A 46 -6.82 -0.76 8.55
C ARG A 46 -5.51 -0.90 7.80
N ASP A 47 -5.38 -1.98 7.04
CA ASP A 47 -4.16 -2.30 6.30
C ASP A 47 -3.96 -1.33 5.14
N LEU A 48 -5.04 -0.92 4.47
CA LEU A 48 -5.00 0.14 3.47
C LEU A 48 -4.48 1.46 4.07
N ALA A 49 -5.00 1.87 5.23
CA ALA A 49 -4.55 3.10 5.89
C ALA A 49 -3.07 3.04 6.29
N GLN A 50 -2.59 1.90 6.80
CA GLN A 50 -1.17 1.70 7.12
C GLN A 50 -0.29 1.73 5.87
N ALA A 51 -0.74 1.08 4.80
CA ALA A 51 -0.05 1.05 3.52
C ALA A 51 0.05 2.47 2.91
N GLU A 52 -1.02 3.25 2.96
CA GLU A 52 -1.03 4.66 2.54
C GLU A 52 -0.06 5.52 3.36
N GLN A 53 0.00 5.32 4.68
CA GLN A 53 0.97 6.02 5.55
C GLN A 53 2.41 5.67 5.19
N PHE A 54 2.70 4.40 4.89
CA PHE A 54 4.02 3.98 4.40
C PHE A 54 4.39 4.73 3.11
N VAL A 55 3.48 4.76 2.13
CA VAL A 55 3.71 5.48 0.86
C VAL A 55 3.94 6.97 1.11
N LEU A 56 3.17 7.59 2.00
CA LEU A 56 3.37 8.99 2.37
C LEU A 56 4.76 9.21 2.97
N GLY A 57 5.19 8.35 3.90
CA GLY A 57 6.53 8.41 4.50
C GLY A 57 7.64 8.31 3.46
N VAL A 58 7.51 7.40 2.50
CA VAL A 58 8.43 7.27 1.34
C VAL A 58 8.48 8.56 0.53
N VAL A 59 7.33 9.14 0.19
CA VAL A 59 7.26 10.38 -0.60
C VAL A 59 7.92 11.54 0.14
N VAL A 60 7.69 11.67 1.45
CA VAL A 60 8.32 12.70 2.27
C VAL A 60 9.84 12.50 2.33
N ALA A 61 10.30 11.28 2.57
CA ALA A 61 11.74 10.97 2.62
C ALA A 61 12.45 11.30 1.30
N LEU A 62 11.85 10.94 0.17
CA LEU A 62 12.39 11.30 -1.16
C LEU A 62 12.46 12.81 -1.35
N LYS A 63 11.40 13.55 -0.97
CA LYS A 63 11.40 15.02 -1.06
C LYS A 63 12.47 15.66 -0.17
N LEU A 64 12.65 15.18 1.06
CA LEU A 64 13.69 15.67 1.96
C LEU A 64 15.09 15.40 1.39
N SER A 65 15.31 14.22 0.80
CA SER A 65 16.60 13.85 0.20
C SER A 65 16.99 14.70 -1.02
N LEU A 66 16.04 15.36 -1.68
CA LEU A 66 16.29 16.24 -2.81
C LEU A 66 16.65 17.68 -2.38
N VAL A 67 16.35 18.04 -1.13
CA VAL A 67 16.58 19.38 -0.58
C VAL A 67 17.86 19.43 0.27
N CYS A 68 18.33 18.29 0.77
CA CYS A 68 19.59 18.12 1.51
C CYS A 68 20.74 17.73 0.58
#